data_AF-A0A9J5XFF8-F1
#
_entry.id   AF-A0A9J5XFF8-F1
#
_cell.length_a   1.000
_cell.length_b   1.000
_cell.length_c   1.000
_cell.angle_alpha   90.00
_cell.angle_beta   90.00
_cell.angle_gamma   90.00
#
_symmetry.space_group_name_H-M   'P 1'
#
loop_
_entity.id
_entity.type
_entity.pdbx_description
1 polymer ?
#
loop_
_entity_poly.entity_id
_entity_poly.type
_entity_poly.pdbx_seq_one_letter_code
_entity_poly.pdbx_strand_id
1 'polypeptide(L)'
;MNTTTHSALVQGPRKIKKTITHYEQFTQIIVLPFAFALAYVFPHWMKKMVQLVEKGNMHRFELLDVTEESNPKNDEGAYVVKMKPCKDYAIVCVDLFKNCGLSCGDKIEVWWDSNSHNFKFKLIN
;
A
#
# COMPACT_ATOMS: atom_id res chain seq x y z
N MET A 1 -28.30 13.69 -32.84
CA MET A 1 -27.82 14.42 -31.66
C MET A 1 -26.61 13.66 -31.14
N ASN A 2 -25.42 14.22 -31.32
CA ASN A 2 -24.16 13.57 -30.93
C ASN A 2 -23.83 13.96 -29.49
N THR A 3 -24.04 13.05 -28.55
CA THR A 3 -23.46 13.16 -27.21
C THR A 3 -22.19 12.33 -27.18
N THR A 4 -21.11 12.94 -27.67
CA THR A 4 -19.75 12.45 -27.42
C THR A 4 -19.43 12.75 -25.97
N THR A 5 -19.62 11.77 -25.08
CA THR A 5 -19.14 11.87 -23.70
C THR A 5 -17.63 11.75 -23.70
N HIS A 6 -16.96 12.90 -23.66
CA HIS A 6 -15.55 13.01 -23.27
C HIS A 6 -15.44 12.67 -21.77
N SER A 7 -15.29 11.39 -21.44
CA SER A 7 -14.78 10.98 -20.13
C SER A 7 -13.34 10.51 -20.30
N ALA A 8 -12.42 11.45 -20.49
CA ALA A 8 -11.01 11.16 -20.30
C ALA A 8 -10.61 11.49 -18.86
N LEU A 9 -9.77 10.61 -18.29
CA LEU A 9 -8.94 10.74 -17.06
C LEU A 9 -9.69 10.38 -15.76
N VAL A 10 -9.33 9.32 -15.01
CA VAL A 10 -8.00 8.94 -14.53
C VAL A 10 -7.93 7.41 -14.31
N GLN A 11 -7.26 6.66 -15.20
CA GLN A 11 -6.86 5.27 -14.94
C GLN A 11 -5.38 5.25 -14.55
N GLY A 12 -5.08 5.84 -13.40
CA GLY A 12 -3.83 5.60 -12.69
C GLY A 12 -4.15 4.87 -11.39
N PRO A 13 -3.23 4.06 -10.84
CA PRO A 13 -3.43 3.50 -9.52
C PRO A 13 -3.70 4.64 -8.54
N ARG A 14 -4.80 4.55 -7.78
CA ARG A 14 -5.06 5.50 -6.70
C ARG A 14 -4.00 5.26 -5.64
N LYS A 15 -3.24 6.29 -5.31
CA LYS A 15 -2.12 6.21 -4.36
C LYS A 15 -2.47 6.92 -3.07
N ILE A 16 -2.01 6.35 -1.95
CA ILE A 16 -1.84 7.12 -0.71
C ILE A 16 -0.57 7.94 -0.88
N LYS A 17 -0.66 9.25 -0.69
CA LYS A 17 0.52 10.11 -0.48
C LYS A 17 0.50 10.60 0.96
N LYS A 18 1.56 10.35 1.71
CA LYS A 18 1.60 10.72 3.12
C LYS A 18 3.03 10.93 3.61
N THR A 19 3.14 11.52 4.79
CA THR A 19 4.38 11.59 5.56
C THR A 19 4.44 10.42 6.54
N ILE A 20 5.60 9.78 6.66
CA ILE A 20 5.88 8.77 7.68
C ILE A 20 5.80 9.42 9.06
N THR A 21 4.99 8.82 9.93
CA THR A 21 4.85 9.25 11.33
C THR A 21 5.87 8.57 12.23
N HIS A 22 6.11 9.12 13.42
CA HIS A 22 6.92 8.46 14.46
C HIS A 22 6.41 7.06 14.81
N TYR A 23 5.08 6.88 14.84
CA TYR A 23 4.47 5.59 15.11
C TYR A 23 4.80 4.56 14.02
N GLU A 24 4.67 4.95 12.76
CA GLU A 24 5.00 4.10 11.61
C GLU A 24 6.48 3.75 11.55
N GLN A 25 7.36 4.72 11.80
CA GLN A 25 8.79 4.47 11.92
C GLN A 25 9.10 3.48 13.05
N PHE A 26 8.55 3.71 14.23
CA PHE A 26 8.83 2.87 15.41
C PHE A 26 8.34 1.44 15.24
N THR A 27 7.16 1.27 14.64
CA THR A 27 6.54 -0.06 14.44
C THR A 27 6.90 -0.72 13.12
N GLN A 28 7.61 0.00 12.23
CA GLN A 28 8.00 -0.44 10.90
C GLN A 28 6.81 -0.90 10.05
N ILE A 29 5.77 -0.08 10.07
CA ILE A 29 4.55 -0.30 9.28
C ILE A 29 4.24 0.92 8.42
N ILE A 30 3.45 0.69 7.37
CA ILE A 30 2.73 1.73 6.65
C ILE A 30 1.24 1.55 6.89
N VAL A 31 0.60 2.57 7.47
CA VAL A 31 -0.85 2.56 7.72
C VAL A 31 -1.59 2.77 6.41
N LEU A 32 -2.46 1.81 6.10
CA LEU A 32 -3.45 1.83 5.03
C LEU A 32 -4.82 2.16 5.64
N PRO A 33 -5.38 3.36 5.39
CA PRO A 33 -6.70 3.71 5.90
C PRO A 33 -7.79 2.74 5.43
N PHE A 34 -8.74 2.42 6.31
CA PHE A 34 -9.85 1.50 6.01
C PHE A 34 -10.55 1.86 4.69
N ALA A 35 -10.90 3.14 4.49
CA ALA A 35 -11.59 3.60 3.29
C ALA A 35 -10.77 3.39 2.02
N PHE A 36 -9.44 3.55 2.09
CA PHE A 36 -8.56 3.31 0.95
C PHE A 36 -8.47 1.82 0.63
N ALA A 37 -8.23 0.98 1.63
CA ALA A 37 -8.15 -0.48 1.45
C ALA A 37 -9.44 -1.03 0.84
N LEU A 38 -10.60 -0.60 1.35
CA LEU A 38 -11.91 -1.02 0.86
C LEU A 38 -12.17 -0.60 -0.59
N ALA A 39 -11.77 0.61 -0.97
CA ALA A 39 -12.07 1.15 -2.30
C ALA A 39 -11.06 0.74 -3.37
N TYR A 40 -9.80 0.49 -3.03
CA TYR A 40 -8.71 0.39 -4.00
C TYR A 40 -7.82 -0.85 -3.87
N VAL A 41 -7.92 -1.61 -2.79
CA VAL A 41 -7.11 -2.83 -2.58
C VAL A 41 -8.01 -4.06 -2.64
N PHE A 42 -8.98 -4.14 -1.73
CA PHE A 42 -9.85 -5.31 -1.57
C PHE A 42 -10.71 -5.69 -2.79
N PRO A 43 -11.13 -4.76 -3.67
CA PRO A 43 -11.83 -5.14 -4.91
C PRO A 43 -10.98 -6.04 -5.83
N HIS A 44 -9.65 -6.00 -5.69
CA HIS A 44 -8.72 -6.80 -6.49
C HIS A 44 -8.29 -8.09 -5.79
N TRP A 45 -8.74 -8.34 -4.57
CA TRP A 45 -8.37 -9.51 -3.79
C TRP A 45 -9.46 -10.57 -3.85
N MET A 46 -9.05 -11.84 -3.71
CA MET A 46 -10.03 -12.91 -3.54
C MET A 46 -10.80 -12.71 -2.23
N LYS A 47 -12.12 -12.95 -2.23
CA LYS A 47 -12.98 -12.85 -1.03
C LYS A 47 -12.40 -13.55 0.21
N LYS A 48 -11.78 -14.72 0.03
CA LYS A 48 -11.15 -15.48 1.11
C LYS A 48 -9.98 -14.74 1.77
N MET A 49 -9.19 -13.99 0.99
CA MET A 49 -8.03 -13.23 1.47
C MET A 49 -8.51 -12.05 2.32
N VAL A 50 -9.51 -11.32 1.85
CA VAL A 50 -10.14 -10.23 2.61
C VAL A 50 -10.69 -10.76 3.93
N GLN A 51 -11.41 -11.88 3.92
CA GLN A 51 -11.95 -12.50 5.14
C GLN A 51 -10.87 -12.92 6.14
N LEU A 52 -9.70 -13.39 5.67
CA LEU A 52 -8.59 -13.75 6.55
C LEU A 52 -8.07 -12.52 7.30
N VAL A 53 -7.83 -11.42 6.58
CA VAL A 53 -7.33 -10.17 7.17
C VAL A 53 -8.39 -9.53 8.08
N GLU A 54 -9.67 -9.57 7.70
CA GLU A 54 -10.78 -9.08 8.52
C GLU A 54 -10.89 -9.80 9.88
N LYS A 55 -10.55 -11.09 9.92
CA LYS A 55 -10.46 -11.89 11.17
C LYS A 55 -9.19 -11.59 11.99
N GLY A 56 -8.29 -10.75 11.48
CA GLY A 56 -7.03 -10.38 12.12
C GLY A 56 -5.85 -11.29 11.78
N ASN A 57 -5.98 -12.16 10.76
CA ASN A 57 -4.83 -12.93 10.28
C ASN A 57 -3.95 -12.04 9.38
N MET A 58 -2.66 -12.38 9.30
CA MET A 58 -1.77 -11.77 8.31
C MET A 58 -1.95 -12.41 6.95
N HIS A 59 -1.75 -11.61 5.90
CA HIS A 59 -1.65 -12.11 4.53
C HIS A 59 -0.44 -11.49 3.83
N ARG A 60 0.48 -12.33 3.36
CA ARG A 60 1.73 -11.91 2.71
C ARG A 60 1.47 -11.42 1.31
N PHE A 61 2.19 -10.35 0.94
CA PHE A 61 2.21 -9.78 -0.39
C PHE A 61 3.61 -9.32 -0.71
N GLU A 62 3.95 -9.31 -2.00
CA GLU A 62 5.11 -8.56 -2.44
C GLU A 62 4.86 -7.06 -2.23
N LEU A 63 5.88 -6.38 -1.71
CA LEU A 63 5.94 -4.93 -1.64
C LEU A 63 7.18 -4.48 -2.41
N LEU A 64 6.95 -3.91 -3.59
CA LEU A 64 8.03 -3.49 -4.48
C LEU A 64 8.34 -2.01 -4.25
N ASP A 65 9.54 -1.72 -3.77
CA ASP A 65 10.13 -0.38 -3.80
C ASP A 65 10.49 -0.02 -5.24
N VAL A 66 9.81 0.99 -5.78
CA VAL A 66 10.00 1.53 -7.13
C VAL A 66 10.51 2.98 -7.08
N THR A 67 11.20 3.35 -6.00
CA THR A 67 11.87 4.64 -5.87
C THR A 67 12.92 4.83 -6.97
N GLU A 68 13.76 3.80 -7.19
CA GLU A 68 14.65 3.69 -8.34
C GLU A 68 13.96 2.86 -9.44
N GLU A 69 13.34 3.55 -10.41
CA GLU A 69 12.50 2.88 -11.44
C GLU A 69 13.26 1.83 -12.28
N SER A 70 14.58 2.01 -12.44
CA SER A 70 15.45 1.06 -13.15
C SER A 70 15.87 -0.16 -12.33
N ASN A 71 15.68 -0.13 -11.00
CA ASN A 71 16.14 -1.17 -10.09
C ASN A 71 15.17 -1.38 -8.93
N PRO A 72 13.95 -1.89 -9.22
CA PRO A 72 12.96 -2.09 -8.18
C PRO A 72 13.39 -3.20 -7.21
N LYS A 73 13.16 -2.99 -5.91
CA LYS A 73 13.55 -3.92 -4.84
C LYS A 73 12.33 -4.51 -4.16
N ASN A 74 12.30 -5.81 -3.95
CA ASN A 74 11.19 -6.48 -3.28
C ASN A 74 11.45 -6.61 -1.77
N ASP A 75 10.47 -6.25 -0.96
CA ASP A 75 10.38 -6.65 0.45
C ASP A 75 9.57 -7.95 0.54
N GLU A 76 10.27 -9.09 0.52
CA GLU A 76 9.67 -10.43 0.58
C GLU A 76 9.00 -10.74 1.93
N GLY A 77 9.35 -9.99 2.98
CA GLY A 77 8.82 -10.14 4.32
C GLY A 77 7.46 -9.45 4.52
N ALA A 78 7.00 -8.65 3.54
CA ALA A 78 5.86 -7.79 3.71
C ALA A 78 4.52 -8.54 3.84
N TYR A 79 3.65 -8.04 4.71
CA TYR A 79 2.30 -8.56 4.87
C TYR A 79 1.31 -7.50 5.32
N VAL A 80 0.03 -7.75 5.03
CA VAL A 80 -1.08 -6.91 5.49
C VAL A 80 -1.76 -7.54 6.70
N VAL A 81 -2.06 -6.71 7.70
CA VAL A 81 -2.84 -7.08 8.88
C VAL A 81 -3.84 -5.98 9.23
N LYS A 82 -4.97 -6.37 9.83
CA LYS A 82 -5.95 -5.41 10.36
C LYS A 82 -5.50 -4.87 11.72
N MET A 83 -5.49 -3.55 11.85
CA MET A 83 -5.19 -2.85 13.09
C MET A 83 -6.40 -2.86 14.02
N LYS A 84 -6.14 -3.05 15.32
CA LYS A 84 -7.15 -2.94 16.39
C LYS A 84 -6.70 -1.87 17.39
N PRO A 85 -7.60 -0.99 17.86
CA PRO A 85 -9.05 -0.97 17.63
C PRO A 85 -9.51 -0.14 16.41
N CYS A 86 -8.64 0.62 15.74
CA CYS A 86 -9.03 1.63 14.73
C CYS A 86 -9.59 1.07 13.41
N LYS A 87 -9.54 -0.24 13.17
CA LYS A 87 -10.03 -0.94 11.96
C LYS A 87 -9.29 -0.59 10.66
N ASP A 88 -8.30 0.29 10.69
CA ASP A 88 -7.36 0.49 9.59
C ASP A 88 -6.53 -0.78 9.34
N TYR A 89 -5.75 -0.77 8.28
CA TYR A 89 -4.84 -1.84 7.94
C TYR A 89 -3.39 -1.35 8.04
N ALA A 90 -2.47 -2.28 8.24
CA ALA A 90 -1.05 -2.01 8.22
C ALA A 90 -0.39 -2.93 7.18
N ILE A 91 0.46 -2.36 6.34
CA ILE A 91 1.52 -3.12 5.67
C ILE A 91 2.68 -3.15 6.66
N VAL A 92 3.03 -4.33 7.15
CA VAL A 92 4.25 -4.52 7.94
C VAL A 92 5.38 -4.79 6.96
N CYS A 93 6.44 -3.97 6.99
CA CYS A 93 7.52 -3.95 5.99
C CYS A 93 8.87 -3.56 6.62
N VAL A 94 9.35 -4.42 7.52
CA VAL A 94 10.59 -4.21 8.28
C VAL A 94 11.80 -4.00 7.38
N ASP A 95 11.92 -4.79 6.33
CA ASP A 95 13.07 -4.75 5.43
C ASP A 95 13.05 -3.47 4.57
N LEU A 96 11.87 -3.00 4.15
CA LEU A 96 11.73 -1.70 3.49
C LEU A 96 12.24 -0.56 4.38
N PHE A 97 11.80 -0.48 5.64
CA PHE A 97 12.24 0.57 6.56
C PHE A 97 13.76 0.55 6.76
N LYS A 98 14.34 -0.65 6.91
CA LYS A 98 15.78 -0.82 7.12
C LYS A 98 16.59 -0.50 5.87
N ASN A 99 16.18 -0.99 4.71
CA ASN A 99 16.95 -0.89 3.47
C ASN A 99 16.87 0.50 2.84
N CYS A 100 15.71 1.17 2.96
CA CYS A 100 15.51 2.52 2.42
C CYS A 100 15.82 3.62 3.46
N GLY A 101 16.13 3.25 4.71
CA GLY A 101 16.43 4.21 5.78
C GLY A 101 15.24 5.09 6.18
N LEU A 102 14.01 4.58 6.02
CA LEU A 102 12.80 5.38 6.19
C LEU A 102 12.69 5.93 7.61
N SER A 103 12.41 7.22 7.69
CA SER A 103 12.39 8.00 8.92
C SER A 103 11.14 8.87 9.00
N CYS A 104 10.77 9.27 10.22
CA CYS A 104 9.69 10.22 10.43
C CYS A 104 9.97 11.52 9.67
N GLY A 105 8.98 12.01 8.92
CA GLY A 105 9.12 13.19 8.06
C GLY A 105 9.27 12.85 6.57
N ASP A 106 9.67 11.63 6.23
CA ASP A 106 9.78 11.17 4.84
C ASP A 106 8.41 11.15 4.16
N LYS A 107 8.34 11.62 2.92
CA LYS A 107 7.11 11.59 2.13
C LYS A 107 7.12 10.36 1.23
N ILE A 108 6.01 9.63 1.20
CA ILE A 108 5.91 8.36 0.49
C ILE A 108 4.64 8.30 -0.36
N GLU A 109 4.70 7.50 -1.43
CA GLU A 109 3.53 6.98 -2.13
C GLU A 109 3.41 5.47 -1.95
N VAL A 110 2.20 4.99 -1.68
CA VAL A 110 1.88 3.56 -1.68
C VAL A 110 0.60 3.30 -2.43
N TRP A 111 0.58 2.25 -3.24
CA TRP A 111 -0.61 1.82 -3.97
C TRP A 111 -0.62 0.32 -4.24
N TRP A 112 -1.80 -0.22 -4.50
CA TRP A 112 -1.96 -1.54 -5.08
C TRP A 112 -1.88 -1.45 -6.60
N ASP A 113 -0.98 -2.22 -7.21
CA ASP A 113 -0.92 -2.36 -8.66
C ASP A 113 -1.74 -3.58 -9.09
N SER A 114 -2.88 -3.32 -9.74
CA SER A 114 -3.78 -4.37 -10.20
C SER A 114 -3.19 -5.23 -11.31
N ASN A 115 -2.19 -4.74 -12.05
CA ASN A 115 -1.58 -5.50 -13.15
C ASN A 115 -0.59 -6.53 -12.66
N SER A 116 0.22 -6.17 -11.64
CA SER A 116 1.22 -7.06 -11.06
C SER A 116 0.78 -7.73 -9.75
N HIS A 117 -0.44 -7.44 -9.27
CA HIS A 117 -1.03 -8.02 -8.06
C HIS A 117 -0.15 -7.90 -6.81
N ASN A 118 0.52 -6.76 -6.65
CA ASN A 118 1.36 -6.47 -5.49
C ASN A 118 1.27 -4.99 -5.09
N PHE A 119 1.80 -4.68 -3.90
CA PHE A 119 1.93 -3.30 -3.47
C PHE A 119 3.18 -2.68 -4.10
N LYS A 120 3.07 -1.40 -4.44
CA LYS A 120 4.21 -0.57 -4.83
C LYS A 120 4.44 0.51 -3.78
N PHE A 121 5.69 0.81 -3.55
CA PHE A 121 6.17 1.86 -2.68
C PHE A 121 7.08 2.81 -3.45
N LYS A 122 7.00 4.11 -3.18
CA LYS A 122 7.94 5.11 -3.71
C LYS A 122 8.22 6.17 -2.66
N LEU A 123 9.49 6.39 -2.33
CA LEU A 123 9.92 7.55 -1.56
C LEU A 123 9.85 8.80 -2.45
N ILE A 124 9.27 9.87 -1.94
CA ILE A 124 9.13 11.16 -2.60
C ILE A 124 10.23 12.06 -2.06
N ASN A 125 11.32 12.16 -2.81
CA ASN A 125 12.40 13.13 -2.56
C ASN A 125 11.92 14.56 -2.84
#